data_AF-A0A816W8F7-F1
#
_entry.id   AF-A0A816W8F7-F1
#
_cell.length_a   1.000
_cell.length_b   1.000
_cell.length_c   1.000
_cell.angle_alpha   90.00
_cell.angle_beta   90.00
_cell.angle_gamma   90.00
#
_symmetry.space_group_name_H-M   'P 1'
#
loop_
_entity.id
_entity.type
_entity.pdbx_description
1 polymer ?
#
loop_
_entity_poly.entity_id
_entity_poly.type
_entity_poly.pdbx_seq_one_letter_code
_entity_poly.pdbx_strand_id
1 'polypeptide(L)' 'MSKLTFTPLTKLRPYKNNRRVQVKCLHSWQQKKHFLEDNKIHAT' A
#
# COMPACT_ATOMS: atom_id res chain seq x y z
N MET A 1 2.73 -5.36 30.16
CA MET A 1 3.04 -5.15 28.72
C MET A 1 2.88 -6.47 28.00
N SER A 2 1.83 -6.66 27.19
CA SER A 2 1.71 -7.88 26.38
C SER A 2 2.80 -7.88 25.31
N LYS A 3 3.50 -8.99 25.14
CA LYS A 3 4.63 -9.12 24.22
C LYS A 3 4.12 -9.03 22.78
N LEU A 4 4.42 -7.92 22.10
CA LEU A 4 4.13 -7.72 20.69
C LEU A 4 4.84 -8.80 19.86
N THR A 5 4.05 -9.71 19.30
CA THR A 5 4.58 -10.82 18.49
C THR A 5 4.39 -10.51 17.02
N PHE A 6 5.50 -10.32 16.30
CA PHE A 6 5.49 -10.10 14.86
C PHE A 6 5.63 -11.43 14.12
N THR A 7 4.81 -11.61 13.10
CA THR A 7 4.85 -12.79 12.23
C THR A 7 5.77 -12.50 11.03
N PRO A 8 6.68 -13.42 10.66
CA PRO A 8 7.45 -13.31 9.43
C PRO A 8 6.54 -13.27 8.19
N LEU A 9 6.89 -12.46 7.19
CA LEU A 9 6.12 -12.31 5.95
C LEU A 9 5.91 -13.67 5.24
N THR A 10 6.93 -14.53 5.24
CA THR A 10 6.91 -15.88 4.65
C THR A 10 5.91 -16.84 5.30
N LYS A 11 5.41 -16.51 6.50
CA LYS A 11 4.44 -17.34 7.23
C LYS A 11 3.00 -16.87 7.04
N LEU A 12 2.75 -15.81 6.27
CA LEU A 12 1.40 -15.35 5.94
C LEU A 12 0.67 -16.39 5.10
N ARG A 13 -0.62 -16.56 5.38
CA ARG A 13 -1.51 -17.47 4.66
C ARG A 13 -2.85 -16.78 4.47
N PRO A 14 -3.57 -17.05 3.37
CA PRO A 14 -4.93 -16.56 3.19
C PRO A 14 -5.82 -16.88 4.39
N TYR A 15 -6.79 -16.00 4.67
CA TYR A 15 -7.83 -16.16 5.68
C TYR A 15 -7.36 -16.31 7.14
N LYS A 16 -6.09 -16.04 7.44
CA LYS A 16 -5.56 -16.07 8.82
C LYS A 16 -5.55 -14.67 9.43
N ASN A 17 -6.50 -14.41 10.32
CA ASN A 17 -6.74 -13.09 10.90
C ASN A 17 -5.78 -12.76 12.08
N ASN A 18 -5.79 -11.48 12.50
CA ASN A 18 -5.11 -10.95 13.69
C ASN A 18 -3.58 -11.17 13.73
N ARG A 19 -2.87 -10.77 12.68
CA ARG A 19 -1.40 -10.81 12.62
C ARG A 19 -0.80 -9.43 12.46
N ARG A 20 0.33 -9.22 13.12
CA ARG A 20 1.18 -8.04 12.96
C ARG A 20 2.44 -8.45 12.21
N VAL A 21 2.81 -7.69 11.21
CA VAL A 21 4.01 -7.92 10.39
C VAL A 21 4.80 -6.62 10.36
N GLN A 22 6.12 -6.72 10.49
CA GLN A 22 7.03 -5.60 10.33
C GLN A 22 7.84 -5.81 9.05
N VAL A 23 7.79 -4.85 8.13
CA VAL A 23 8.49 -4.90 6.84
C VAL A 23 9.18 -3.57 6.58
N LYS A 24 10.28 -3.61 5.81
CA LYS A 24 10.90 -2.42 5.24
C LYS A 24 10.43 -2.28 3.79
N CYS A 25 9.86 -1.13 3.45
CA CYS A 25 9.57 -0.81 2.05
C CYS A 25 10.89 -0.56 1.31
N LEU A 26 11.16 -1.31 0.24
CA LEU A 26 12.36 -1.11 -0.59
C LEU A 26 12.10 -0.19 -1.77
N HIS A 27 10.90 -0.31 -2.37
CA HIS A 27 10.49 0.49 -3.52
C HIS A 27 9.04 0.90 -3.32
N SER A 28 8.75 2.20 -3.40
CA SER A 28 7.39 2.69 -3.49
C SER A 28 7.05 2.98 -4.95
N TRP A 29 5.98 2.37 -5.45
CA TRP A 29 5.38 2.82 -6.69
C TRP A 29 4.41 3.95 -6.38
N GLN A 30 4.60 5.09 -7.03
CA GLN A 30 3.64 6.18 -7.01
C GLN A 30 2.93 6.19 -8.35
N GLN A 31 1.60 6.10 -8.33
CA GLN A 31 0.81 6.34 -9.52
C GLN A 31 1.06 7.79 -9.96
N LYS A 32 1.68 7.97 -11.13
CA LYS A 32 1.70 9.27 -11.78
C LYS A 32 0.25 9.59 -12.11
N LYS A 33 -0.33 10.59 -11.44
CA LYS A 33 -1.55 11.22 -11.94
C LYS A 33 -1.16 11.84 -13.28
N HIS A 34 -1.64 11.27 -14.39
CA HIS A 34 -1.73 12.04 -15.61
C HIS A 34 -2.68 13.18 -15.26
N PHE A 35 -2.14 14.39 -15.07
CA PHE A 35 -2.94 15.58 -14.93
C PHE A 35 -3.77 15.65 -16.20
N LEU A 36 -5.07 15.43 -16.07
CA LEU A 36 -6.03 15.61 -17.14
C LEU A 36 -6.07 17.12 -17.42
N GLU A 37 -5.15 17.60 -18.25
CA GLU A 37 -5.15 18.97 -18.78
C GLU A 37 -6.13 19.10 -19.97
N ASP A 38 -7.13 18.21 -20.05
CA ASP A 38 -8.16 18.19 -21.09
C ASP A 38 -9.44 18.95 -20.69
N ASN A 39 -9.30 20.15 -20.11
CA ASN A 39 -10.44 21.08 -19.98
C ASN A 39 -10.03 22.52 -20.31
N LYS A 40 -9.32 22.68 -21.44
CA LYS A 40 -9.13 23.98 -22.09
C LYS A 40 -9.62 23.99 -23.54
N ILE A 41 -10.60 23.17 -23.93
CA ILE A 41 -11.38 23.42 -25.15
C ILE A 41 -12.85 23.03 -24.92
N HIS A 42 -13.63 23.89 -24.28
CA HIS A 42 -15.05 24.12 -24.57
C HIS A 42 -15.28 25.59 -24.18
N ALA A 43 -14.92 26.52 -25.08
CA ALA A 43 -15.78 27.07 -26.13
C ALA A 43 -16.70 28.17 -25.56
N THR A 44 -16.38 29.42 -25.97
CA THR A 44 -17.26 30.60 -26.17
C THR A 44 -18.22 31.01 -25.06
#